data_AF-A0A8H5PY56-F1
#
_entry.id   AF-A0A8H5PY56-F1
#
_cell.length_a   1.000
_cell.length_b   1.000
_cell.length_c   1.000
_cell.angle_alpha   90.00
_cell.angle_beta   90.00
_cell.angle_gamma   90.00
#
_symmetry.space_group_name_H-M   'P 1'
#
loop_
_entity.id
_entity.type
_entity.pdbx_description
1 polymer ?
#
loop_
_entity_poly.entity_id
_entity_poly.type
_entity_poly.pdbx_seq_one_letter_code
_entity_poly.pdbx_strand_id
1 'polypeptide(L)'
;MQTFSNSISDEISRGLEKGIRLEWEDVCDFVNPFGDARGRAFNSVWTFDLDKDVLFLTKHHQLCSAPLGLARDRLLTLDDFEMLKSPTETIAVEELGSTPYWDLQPKCDPRKKAFLGRIILDFGHTWRHILRRQVNNVTFMKRVYAVIWILSLDFTIVERTGFDHVGGRGGPYVGVADLPRWDAPDKTVARVGSCWVMLARDVPKGIEMIRQHMKNRASITDSAPSTTRYAILTLRQIIFCNVCDGEIVYTRPEPLFGDTPPSDSAIDLLLRASDLHQAEPTSCRLNYLPVEIQDRIIRQASASSVAAAKLGIELVLGPPFSWTEGRRKIRLEEVLRHRTEASPVESQIFFNGVMSGLSYKCEAAPMRFKVDMSSLPTLPRPVPSP
;
A
#
# COMPACT_ATOMS: atom_id res chain seq x y z
N MET A 1 33.67 21.47 -16.22
CA MET A 1 34.20 20.10 -16.25
C MET A 1 33.05 19.20 -16.64
N GLN A 2 33.01 18.76 -17.91
CA GLN A 2 31.92 17.99 -18.50
C GLN A 2 31.95 16.56 -17.96
N THR A 3 30.89 16.13 -17.31
CA THR A 3 30.65 14.74 -16.97
C THR A 3 30.01 14.04 -18.17
N PHE A 4 30.83 13.41 -19.00
CA PHE A 4 30.37 12.37 -19.92
C PHE A 4 30.16 11.08 -19.12
N SER A 5 28.90 10.70 -18.95
CA SER A 5 28.49 9.33 -18.61
C SER A 5 27.07 9.08 -19.13
N ASN A 6 26.86 9.28 -20.43
CA ASN A 6 25.76 8.65 -21.16
C ASN A 6 26.26 7.26 -21.56
N SER A 7 26.19 6.33 -20.62
CA SER A 7 26.81 5.00 -20.74
C SER A 7 25.90 4.08 -21.57
N ILE A 8 26.50 3.28 -22.47
CA ILE A 8 26.03 2.08 -23.22
C ILE A 8 24.55 1.67 -23.09
N SER A 9 23.98 1.63 -21.88
CA SER A 9 22.54 1.46 -21.61
C SER A 9 21.65 2.37 -22.46
N ASP A 10 21.99 3.66 -22.63
CA ASP A 10 21.18 4.60 -23.42
C ASP A 10 21.19 4.28 -24.93
N GLU A 11 22.26 3.69 -25.45
CA GLU A 11 22.34 3.31 -26.87
C GLU A 11 21.58 2.02 -27.15
N ILE A 12 21.64 1.05 -26.22
CA ILE A 12 20.88 -0.21 -26.32
C ILE A 12 19.38 0.07 -26.25
N SER A 13 18.92 0.87 -25.28
CA SER A 13 17.51 1.25 -25.16
C SER A 13 17.00 1.95 -26.42
N ARG A 14 17.74 2.95 -26.92
CA ARG A 14 17.39 3.64 -28.17
C ARG A 14 17.41 2.73 -29.41
N GLY A 15 18.27 1.71 -29.41
CA GLY A 15 18.32 0.71 -30.47
C GLY A 15 17.09 -0.21 -30.46
N LEU A 16 16.70 -0.68 -29.27
CA LEU A 16 15.51 -1.52 -29.08
C LEU A 16 14.21 -0.78 -29.41
N GLU A 17 14.07 0.47 -28.95
CA GLU A 17 12.90 1.32 -29.24
C GLU A 17 12.70 1.55 -30.74
N LYS A 18 13.80 1.72 -31.50
CA LYS A 18 13.75 1.88 -32.97
C LYS A 18 13.36 0.58 -33.68
N GLY A 19 13.75 -0.56 -33.13
CA GLY A 19 13.56 -1.88 -33.76
C GLY A 19 12.20 -2.53 -33.47
N ILE A 20 11.54 -2.17 -32.37
CA ILE A 20 10.32 -2.84 -31.90
C ILE A 20 9.22 -1.79 -31.67
N ARG A 21 8.13 -1.93 -32.43
CA ARG A 21 6.94 -1.09 -32.29
C ARG A 21 6.04 -1.59 -31.17
N LEU A 22 6.44 -1.33 -29.94
CA LEU A 22 5.65 -1.56 -28.73
C LEU A 22 5.61 -0.28 -27.89
N GLU A 23 4.72 -0.26 -26.90
CA GLU A 23 4.79 0.75 -25.85
C GLU A 23 5.97 0.42 -24.94
N TRP A 24 6.85 1.40 -24.78
CA TRP A 24 8.04 1.31 -23.94
C TRP A 24 7.84 2.14 -22.69
N GLU A 25 8.11 1.55 -21.55
CA GLU A 25 8.09 2.23 -20.26
C GLU A 25 9.37 1.86 -19.50
N ASP A 26 10.06 2.88 -19.00
CA ASP A 26 11.19 2.68 -18.10
C ASP A 26 10.64 2.43 -16.69
N VAL A 27 10.82 1.20 -16.21
CA VAL A 27 10.29 0.75 -14.92
C VAL A 27 11.43 0.28 -14.03
N CYS A 28 11.39 0.69 -12.77
CA CYS A 28 12.44 0.33 -11.83
C CYS A 28 12.35 -1.14 -11.38
N ASP A 29 11.21 -1.80 -11.52
CA ASP A 29 10.97 -3.15 -11.01
C ASP A 29 10.10 -4.00 -11.94
N PHE A 30 10.17 -5.32 -11.79
CA PHE A 30 9.36 -6.26 -12.55
C PHE A 30 8.25 -6.84 -11.68
N VAL A 31 7.01 -6.73 -12.15
CA VAL A 31 5.85 -7.29 -11.44
C VAL A 31 5.48 -8.68 -11.97
N ASN A 32 4.86 -9.48 -11.11
CA ASN A 32 4.28 -10.76 -11.50
C ASN A 32 2.75 -10.64 -11.56
N PRO A 33 2.15 -10.67 -12.76
CA PRO A 33 0.71 -10.50 -12.88
C PRO A 33 -0.08 -11.71 -12.37
N PHE A 34 0.53 -12.90 -12.33
CA PHE A 34 -0.17 -14.13 -12.01
C PHE A 34 -0.54 -14.21 -10.51
N GLY A 35 -1.67 -14.87 -10.22
CA GLY A 35 -2.26 -14.94 -8.88
C GLY A 35 -3.12 -13.73 -8.51
N ASP A 36 -3.22 -12.68 -9.34
CA ASP A 36 -4.11 -11.53 -9.15
C ASP A 36 -5.28 -11.65 -10.11
N ALA A 37 -6.49 -11.33 -9.69
CA ALA A 37 -7.64 -11.26 -10.59
C ALA A 37 -7.41 -10.29 -11.76
N ARG A 38 -6.66 -9.20 -11.52
CA ARG A 38 -6.24 -8.23 -12.55
C ARG A 38 -5.29 -8.84 -13.58
N GLY A 39 -4.54 -9.87 -13.20
CA GLY A 39 -3.61 -10.59 -14.06
C GLY A 39 -4.25 -11.53 -15.07
N ARG A 40 -5.56 -11.74 -15.02
CA ARG A 40 -6.27 -12.65 -15.95
C ARG A 40 -6.19 -12.23 -17.42
N ALA A 41 -5.83 -10.97 -17.69
CA ALA A 41 -5.58 -10.50 -19.05
C ALA A 41 -4.26 -11.03 -19.65
N PHE A 42 -3.36 -11.60 -18.84
CA PHE A 42 -2.05 -12.06 -19.26
C PHE A 42 -2.01 -13.59 -19.36
N ASN A 43 -1.51 -14.10 -20.48
CA ASN A 43 -1.29 -15.55 -20.67
C ASN A 43 0.15 -15.97 -20.31
N SER A 44 1.12 -15.07 -20.54
CA SER A 44 2.54 -15.31 -20.29
C SER A 44 3.27 -13.98 -20.11
N VAL A 45 4.35 -13.97 -19.32
CA VAL A 45 5.30 -12.87 -19.22
C VAL A 45 6.67 -13.39 -19.62
N TRP A 46 7.32 -12.68 -20.54
CA TRP A 46 8.69 -12.95 -20.98
C TRP A 46 9.60 -11.88 -20.37
N THR A 47 10.64 -12.28 -19.64
CA THR A 47 11.60 -11.36 -19.03
C THR A 47 13.00 -11.65 -19.54
N PHE A 48 13.61 -10.68 -20.20
CA PHE A 48 15.00 -10.75 -20.67
C PHE A 48 15.91 -10.16 -19.59
N ASP A 49 16.59 -11.00 -18.81
CA ASP A 49 17.59 -10.59 -17.81
C ASP A 49 18.96 -10.59 -18.48
N LEU A 50 19.36 -9.41 -18.97
CA LEU A 50 20.61 -9.24 -19.72
C LEU A 50 21.85 -9.35 -18.83
N ASP A 51 21.73 -9.00 -17.54
CA ASP A 51 22.85 -9.07 -16.59
C ASP A 51 23.23 -10.52 -16.29
N LYS A 52 22.22 -11.39 -16.19
CA LYS A 52 22.42 -12.83 -15.96
C LYS A 52 22.49 -13.65 -17.23
N ASP A 53 22.27 -13.04 -18.39
CA ASP A 53 22.16 -13.70 -19.69
C ASP A 53 21.07 -14.80 -19.75
N VAL A 54 19.90 -14.53 -19.19
CA VAL A 54 18.79 -15.49 -19.06
C VAL A 54 17.45 -14.92 -19.55
N LEU A 55 16.67 -15.76 -20.24
CA LEU A 55 15.28 -15.50 -20.60
C LEU A 55 14.34 -16.27 -19.67
N PHE A 56 13.49 -15.56 -18.95
CA PHE A 56 12.44 -16.17 -18.14
C PHE A 56 11.10 -16.18 -18.87
N LEU A 57 10.41 -17.31 -18.82
CA LEU A 57 9.03 -17.47 -19.22
C LEU A 57 8.18 -17.75 -17.98
N THR A 58 7.37 -16.78 -17.57
CA THR A 58 6.41 -16.94 -16.47
C THR A 58 5.01 -17.16 -17.05
N LYS A 59 4.34 -18.22 -16.60
CA LYS A 59 2.92 -18.52 -16.83
C LYS A 59 2.24 -18.71 -15.48
N HIS A 60 0.90 -18.86 -15.50
CA HIS A 60 0.09 -18.97 -14.29
C HIS A 60 0.55 -20.04 -13.27
N HIS A 61 1.14 -21.14 -13.75
CA HIS A 61 1.59 -22.26 -12.91
C HIS A 61 3.06 -22.65 -13.11
N GLN A 62 3.80 -21.91 -13.91
CA GLN A 62 5.14 -22.31 -14.37
C GLN A 62 6.04 -21.10 -14.44
N LEU A 63 7.24 -21.24 -13.90
CA LEU A 63 8.35 -20.34 -14.14
C LEU A 63 9.45 -21.17 -14.79
N CYS A 64 9.81 -20.84 -16.02
CA CYS A 64 10.87 -21.51 -16.73
C CYS A 64 11.96 -20.52 -17.13
N SER A 65 13.17 -21.01 -17.34
CA SER A 65 14.30 -20.19 -17.81
C SER A 65 15.07 -20.89 -18.92
N ALA A 66 15.59 -20.12 -19.86
CA ALA A 66 16.52 -20.56 -20.89
C ALA A 66 17.71 -19.58 -20.96
N PRO A 67 18.96 -20.04 -21.19
CA PRO A 67 20.09 -19.14 -21.43
C PRO A 67 19.87 -18.31 -22.70
N LEU A 68 20.07 -16.99 -22.62
CA LEU A 68 19.97 -16.10 -23.79
C LEU A 68 21.08 -16.38 -24.83
N GLY A 69 22.22 -16.93 -24.41
CA GLY A 69 23.26 -17.41 -25.32
C GLY A 69 22.74 -18.33 -26.42
N LEU A 70 21.80 -19.23 -26.09
CA LEU A 70 21.20 -20.14 -27.08
C LEU A 70 20.45 -19.39 -28.20
N ALA A 71 19.84 -18.24 -27.88
CA ALA A 71 19.11 -17.41 -28.84
C ALA A 71 20.02 -16.69 -29.84
N ARG A 72 21.31 -16.54 -29.52
CA ARG A 72 22.30 -15.93 -30.41
C ARG A 72 22.73 -16.89 -31.53
N ASP A 73 22.73 -18.18 -31.23
CA ASP A 73 23.19 -19.23 -32.15
C ASP A 73 22.03 -19.84 -32.96
N ARG A 74 20.83 -19.90 -32.38
CA ARG A 74 19.64 -20.48 -33.04
C ARG A 74 18.32 -19.93 -32.48
N LEU A 75 17.23 -20.23 -33.17
CA LEU A 75 15.89 -19.99 -32.64
C LEU A 75 15.64 -20.86 -31.40
N LEU A 76 15.10 -20.24 -30.35
CA LEU A 76 14.67 -20.93 -29.13
C LEU A 76 13.35 -21.68 -29.36
N THR A 77 13.24 -22.87 -28.80
CA THR A 77 12.00 -23.63 -28.69
C THR A 77 11.57 -23.74 -27.23
N LEU A 78 10.35 -24.20 -26.96
CA LEU A 78 9.88 -24.40 -25.58
C LEU A 78 10.64 -25.50 -24.83
N ASP A 79 11.32 -26.40 -25.55
CA ASP A 79 12.12 -27.49 -24.94
C ASP A 79 13.45 -26.97 -24.36
N ASP A 80 13.88 -25.78 -24.76
CA ASP A 80 15.09 -25.12 -24.22
C ASP A 80 14.88 -24.54 -22.82
N PHE A 81 13.63 -24.54 -22.34
CA PHE A 81 13.24 -23.95 -21.07
C PHE A 81 13.23 -24.98 -19.95
N GLU A 82 14.08 -24.76 -18.96
CA GLU A 82 14.10 -25.55 -17.74
C GLU A 82 13.11 -24.98 -16.70
N MET A 83 12.35 -25.86 -16.05
CA MET A 83 11.40 -25.45 -15.02
C MET A 83 12.15 -25.09 -13.74
N LEU A 84 12.02 -23.84 -13.31
CA LEU A 84 12.55 -23.40 -12.03
C LEU A 84 11.61 -23.85 -10.91
N LYS A 85 12.17 -24.50 -9.89
CA LYS A 85 11.42 -24.73 -8.65
C LYS A 85 11.07 -23.36 -8.07
N SER A 86 9.79 -23.16 -7.74
CA SER A 86 9.35 -21.96 -7.01
C SER A 86 10.29 -21.74 -5.82
N PRO A 87 10.85 -20.54 -5.62
CA PRO A 87 11.59 -20.26 -4.41
C PRO A 87 10.63 -20.48 -3.25
N THR A 88 10.80 -21.58 -2.52
CA THR A 88 10.29 -21.65 -1.17
C THR A 88 11.10 -20.58 -0.44
N GLU A 89 10.52 -19.39 -0.27
CA GLU A 89 11.05 -18.41 0.67
C GLU A 89 10.97 -19.09 2.04
N THR A 90 12.04 -19.79 2.40
CA THR A 90 12.26 -20.31 3.73
C THR A 90 12.23 -19.08 4.62
N ILE A 91 11.13 -18.91 5.35
CA ILE A 91 11.03 -17.95 6.43
C ILE A 91 12.10 -18.40 7.43
N ALA A 92 13.30 -17.84 7.32
CA ALA A 92 14.41 -18.07 8.24
C ALA A 92 14.09 -17.37 9.56
N VAL A 93 13.12 -17.93 10.28
CA VAL A 93 12.85 -17.61 11.69
C VAL A 93 13.57 -18.62 12.59
N GLU A 94 14.15 -19.69 12.03
CA GLU A 94 14.85 -20.73 12.79
C GLU A 94 16.20 -20.29 13.39
N GLU A 95 16.79 -19.17 12.97
CA GLU A 95 18.08 -18.70 13.51
C GLU A 95 17.98 -17.66 14.65
N LEU A 96 16.78 -17.16 14.97
CA LEU A 96 16.59 -16.35 16.18
C LEU A 96 16.35 -17.30 17.35
N GLY A 97 17.41 -17.58 18.12
CA GLY A 97 17.42 -18.56 19.21
C GLY A 97 16.30 -18.45 20.24
N SER A 98 16.24 -19.48 21.10
CA SER A 98 15.21 -19.82 22.12
C SER A 98 14.95 -18.79 23.25
N THR A 99 15.19 -17.50 23.04
CA THR A 99 14.75 -16.47 23.99
C THR A 99 13.23 -16.28 23.90
N PRO A 100 12.50 -16.22 25.04
CA PRO A 100 11.09 -15.92 25.00
C PRO A 100 10.88 -14.52 24.41
N TYR A 101 10.03 -14.45 23.39
CA TYR A 101 9.65 -13.17 22.78
C TYR A 101 9.02 -12.26 23.83
N TRP A 102 9.24 -10.96 23.68
CA TRP A 102 8.53 -9.98 24.48
C TRP A 102 7.03 -10.07 24.19
N ASP A 103 6.25 -10.58 25.16
CA ASP A 103 4.79 -10.58 25.04
C ASP A 103 4.28 -9.16 25.24
N LEU A 104 3.87 -8.57 24.13
CA LEU A 104 3.49 -7.19 24.06
C LEU A 104 1.98 -7.12 23.90
N GLN A 105 1.23 -7.01 25.00
CA GLN A 105 -0.22 -6.81 24.96
C GLN A 105 -0.53 -5.42 24.37
N PRO A 106 -0.92 -5.28 23.09
CA PRO A 106 -1.08 -3.99 22.44
C PRO A 106 -2.44 -3.41 22.78
N LYS A 107 -2.45 -2.24 23.42
CA LYS A 107 -3.66 -1.43 23.58
C LYS A 107 -3.58 -0.26 22.60
N CYS A 108 -4.17 -0.44 21.43
CA CYS A 108 -4.24 0.58 20.38
C CYS A 108 -5.48 1.48 20.59
N ASP A 109 -5.40 2.73 20.17
CA ASP A 109 -6.60 3.58 20.10
C ASP A 109 -7.63 2.94 19.14
N PRO A 110 -8.86 2.64 19.60
CA PRO A 110 -9.87 2.01 18.76
C PRO A 110 -10.24 2.85 17.52
N ARG A 111 -10.13 4.18 17.57
CA ARG A 111 -10.34 5.06 16.40
C ARG A 111 -9.28 4.81 15.33
N LYS A 112 -8.00 4.79 15.74
CA LYS A 112 -6.87 4.50 14.85
C LYS A 112 -6.97 3.08 14.29
N LYS A 113 -7.25 2.09 15.13
CA LYS A 113 -7.40 0.70 14.69
C LYS A 113 -8.51 0.53 13.66
N ALA A 114 -9.68 1.12 13.91
CA ALA A 114 -10.81 1.03 12.99
C ALA A 114 -10.49 1.65 11.62
N PHE A 115 -9.84 2.82 11.58
CA PHE A 115 -9.57 3.54 10.33
C PHE A 115 -8.25 3.14 9.67
N LEU A 116 -7.12 3.37 10.33
CA LEU A 116 -5.78 3.12 9.79
C LEU A 116 -5.52 1.63 9.58
N GLY A 117 -6.02 0.77 10.47
CA GLY A 117 -5.92 -0.68 10.30
C GLY A 117 -6.56 -1.13 8.99
N ARG A 118 -7.75 -0.58 8.66
CA ARG A 118 -8.42 -0.86 7.39
C ARG A 118 -7.66 -0.30 6.18
N ILE A 119 -7.11 0.91 6.28
CA ILE A 119 -6.30 1.51 5.21
C ILE A 119 -5.04 0.67 4.94
N ILE A 120 -4.35 0.18 5.97
CA ILE A 120 -3.17 -0.69 5.84
C ILE A 120 -3.53 -2.01 5.16
N LEU A 121 -4.64 -2.63 5.57
CA LEU A 121 -5.17 -3.85 4.95
C LEU A 121 -5.46 -3.64 3.46
N ASP A 122 -6.23 -2.61 3.13
CA ASP A 122 -6.62 -2.31 1.75
C ASP A 122 -5.40 -1.87 0.90
N PHE A 123 -4.40 -1.20 1.51
CA PHE A 123 -3.11 -0.89 0.87
C PHE A 123 -2.33 -2.15 0.49
N GLY A 124 -2.20 -3.08 1.45
CA GLY A 124 -1.58 -4.38 1.22
C GLY A 124 -2.26 -5.14 0.09
N HIS A 125 -3.59 -5.19 0.11
CA HIS A 125 -4.41 -5.79 -0.95
C HIS A 125 -4.17 -5.11 -2.30
N THR A 126 -4.32 -3.79 -2.39
CA THR A 126 -4.21 -3.03 -3.66
C THR A 126 -2.86 -3.26 -4.35
N TRP A 127 -1.78 -3.29 -3.58
CA TRP A 127 -0.39 -3.43 -4.09
C TRP A 127 0.21 -4.83 -3.93
N ARG A 128 -0.62 -5.86 -3.73
CA ARG A 128 -0.19 -7.26 -3.51
C ARG A 128 0.67 -7.84 -4.64
N HIS A 129 0.41 -7.44 -5.89
CA HIS A 129 1.09 -7.98 -7.09
C HIS A 129 2.61 -7.70 -7.09
N ILE A 130 3.06 -6.62 -6.43
CA ILE A 130 4.49 -6.29 -6.29
C ILE A 130 5.23 -7.30 -5.40
N LEU A 131 4.57 -7.89 -4.40
CA LEU A 131 5.22 -8.77 -3.41
C LEU A 131 5.48 -10.18 -3.91
N ARG A 132 5.11 -10.46 -5.16
CA ARG A 132 5.25 -11.77 -5.79
C ARG A 132 6.57 -11.95 -6.52
N ARG A 133 7.43 -10.93 -6.50
CA ARG A 133 8.82 -10.98 -6.96
C ARG A 133 9.71 -10.29 -5.95
N GLN A 134 11.01 -10.54 -6.11
CA GLN A 134 12.03 -9.80 -5.39
C GLN A 134 11.95 -8.32 -5.80
N VAL A 135 11.73 -7.47 -4.82
CA VAL A 135 11.54 -6.03 -5.02
C VAL A 135 12.90 -5.32 -4.97
N ASN A 136 13.10 -4.37 -5.87
CA ASN A 136 14.27 -3.50 -5.87
C ASN A 136 14.28 -2.56 -4.63
N ASN A 137 15.31 -1.72 -4.48
CA ASN A 137 15.37 -0.84 -3.31
C ASN A 137 14.36 0.31 -3.42
N VAL A 138 14.18 0.88 -4.61
CA VAL A 138 13.32 2.04 -4.83
C VAL A 138 11.86 1.72 -4.50
N THR A 139 11.31 0.66 -5.08
CA THR A 139 9.97 0.14 -4.83
C THR A 139 9.81 -0.30 -3.38
N PHE A 140 10.83 -0.93 -2.78
CA PHE A 140 10.84 -1.25 -1.35
C PHE A 140 10.62 0.03 -0.51
N MET A 141 11.46 1.04 -0.72
CA MET A 141 11.41 2.32 0.00
C MET A 141 10.06 3.02 -0.19
N LYS A 142 9.56 3.11 -1.43
CA LYS A 142 8.25 3.69 -1.75
C LYS A 142 7.12 3.04 -0.96
N ARG A 143 7.16 1.71 -0.77
CA ARG A 143 6.12 0.98 -0.07
C ARG A 143 6.21 1.06 1.44
N VAL A 144 7.40 0.96 2.03
CA VAL A 144 7.54 1.11 3.48
C VAL A 144 7.24 2.54 3.93
N TYR A 145 7.58 3.54 3.11
CA TYR A 145 7.22 4.93 3.39
C TYR A 145 5.72 5.19 3.30
N ALA A 146 5.01 4.54 2.37
CA ALA A 146 3.56 4.60 2.35
C ALA A 146 2.94 4.11 3.69
N VAL A 147 3.48 3.03 4.28
CA VAL A 147 3.05 2.58 5.61
C VAL A 147 3.35 3.64 6.68
N ILE A 148 4.54 4.23 6.67
CA ILE A 148 4.92 5.30 7.60
C ILE A 148 3.97 6.50 7.48
N TRP A 149 3.63 6.92 6.27
CA TRP A 149 2.71 8.03 6.03
C TRP A 149 1.30 7.73 6.51
N ILE A 150 0.79 6.52 6.24
CA ILE A 150 -0.51 6.07 6.77
C ILE A 150 -0.50 6.14 8.31
N LEU A 151 0.54 5.59 8.94
CA LEU A 151 0.66 5.57 10.42
C LEU A 151 0.82 6.96 11.04
N SER A 152 1.42 7.89 10.30
CA SER A 152 1.63 9.26 10.72
C SER A 152 0.48 10.19 10.35
N LEU A 153 -0.57 9.69 9.69
CA LEU A 153 -1.66 10.46 9.07
C LEU A 153 -1.16 11.49 8.02
N ASP A 154 0.04 11.28 7.51
CA ASP A 154 0.73 12.13 6.54
C ASP A 154 0.30 11.78 5.10
N PHE A 155 -1.00 11.90 4.86
CA PHE A 155 -1.60 11.71 3.55
C PHE A 155 -2.77 12.67 3.38
N THR A 156 -3.11 12.99 2.14
CA THR A 156 -4.25 13.84 1.84
C THR A 156 -5.41 12.99 1.34
N ILE A 157 -6.63 13.43 1.65
CA ILE A 157 -7.85 12.86 1.10
C ILE A 157 -8.38 13.85 0.08
N VAL A 158 -8.54 13.38 -1.15
CA VAL A 158 -9.10 14.17 -2.26
C VAL A 158 -10.45 13.55 -2.63
N GLU A 159 -11.49 14.37 -2.58
CA GLU A 159 -12.85 13.91 -2.90
C GLU A 159 -13.13 14.07 -4.39
N ARG A 160 -13.49 12.96 -5.04
CA ARG A 160 -14.11 13.00 -6.37
C ARG A 160 -15.61 13.15 -6.20
N THR A 161 -16.15 14.26 -6.69
CA THR A 161 -17.58 14.61 -6.67
C THR A 161 -18.04 15.04 -8.06
N GLY A 162 -19.36 15.11 -8.26
CA GLY A 162 -19.94 15.62 -9.52
C GLY A 162 -19.74 14.71 -10.74
N PHE A 163 -19.93 15.29 -11.92
CA PHE A 163 -19.75 14.63 -13.21
C PHE A 163 -18.26 14.56 -13.56
N ASP A 164 -17.77 13.35 -13.79
CA ASP A 164 -16.38 13.12 -14.17
C ASP A 164 -16.34 11.99 -15.20
N HIS A 165 -15.91 12.33 -16.42
CA HIS A 165 -15.78 11.37 -17.50
C HIS A 165 -14.32 10.90 -17.60
N VAL A 166 -14.08 9.69 -17.10
CA VAL A 166 -12.80 9.01 -17.28
C VAL A 166 -12.56 8.77 -18.78
N GLY A 167 -11.51 9.37 -19.36
CA GLY A 167 -11.15 9.11 -20.75
C GLY A 167 -10.74 7.65 -20.97
N GLY A 168 -11.19 7.04 -22.08
CA GLY A 168 -10.88 5.65 -22.43
C GLY A 168 -11.89 4.61 -21.93
N ARG A 169 -11.47 3.33 -21.81
CA ARG A 169 -12.35 2.19 -21.45
C ARG A 169 -12.64 2.05 -19.94
N GLY A 170 -12.19 2.99 -19.11
CA GLY A 170 -12.10 2.77 -17.66
C GLY A 170 -11.11 1.63 -17.33
N GLY A 171 -10.89 1.37 -16.05
CA GLY A 171 -9.93 0.35 -15.63
C GLY A 171 -9.70 0.30 -14.13
N PRO A 172 -8.90 -0.65 -13.63
CA PRO A 172 -8.51 -0.66 -12.23
C PRO A 172 -7.73 0.62 -11.88
N TYR A 173 -7.90 1.13 -10.66
CA TYR A 173 -7.07 2.24 -10.16
C TYR A 173 -5.59 1.91 -10.11
N VAL A 174 -5.29 0.65 -9.83
CA VAL A 174 -3.95 0.08 -9.86
C VAL A 174 -4.01 -1.16 -10.73
N GLY A 175 -3.47 -1.05 -11.93
CA GLY A 175 -3.21 -2.16 -12.83
C GLY A 175 -2.26 -3.18 -12.21
N VAL A 176 -2.22 -4.37 -12.80
CA VAL A 176 -1.31 -5.43 -12.33
C VAL A 176 0.15 -5.18 -12.76
N ALA A 177 0.33 -4.30 -13.76
CA ALA A 177 1.62 -3.85 -14.28
C ALA A 177 2.18 -2.64 -13.50
N ASP A 178 1.34 -1.98 -12.70
CA ASP A 178 1.63 -0.65 -12.18
C ASP A 178 2.65 -0.71 -11.03
N LEU A 179 3.54 0.28 -10.99
CA LEU A 179 4.42 0.54 -9.85
C LEU A 179 4.01 1.80 -9.09
N PRO A 180 4.41 1.94 -7.81
CA PRO A 180 4.15 3.13 -7.03
C PRO A 180 4.76 4.38 -7.69
N ARG A 181 3.90 5.33 -8.05
CA ARG A 181 4.31 6.56 -8.75
C ARG A 181 4.80 7.66 -7.80
N TRP A 182 4.47 7.58 -6.51
CA TRP A 182 4.95 8.55 -5.53
C TRP A 182 6.45 8.38 -5.26
N ASP A 183 7.13 9.47 -4.93
CA ASP A 183 8.53 9.43 -4.49
C ASP A 183 8.62 9.27 -2.99
N ALA A 184 9.66 8.57 -2.54
CA ALA A 184 9.93 8.32 -1.13
C ALA A 184 11.36 8.74 -0.76
N PRO A 185 11.59 9.11 0.50
CA PRO A 185 12.94 9.40 0.97
C PRO A 185 13.87 8.19 0.90
N ASP A 186 15.17 8.45 0.75
CA ASP A 186 16.21 7.41 0.76
C ASP A 186 16.67 6.99 2.17
N LYS A 187 16.10 7.59 3.21
CA LYS A 187 16.50 7.31 4.60
C LYS A 187 15.93 5.98 5.06
N THR A 188 16.79 5.08 5.51
CA THR A 188 16.39 3.76 6.04
C THR A 188 15.99 3.79 7.50
N VAL A 189 16.09 4.96 8.15
CA VAL A 189 15.68 5.18 9.54
C VAL A 189 14.65 6.30 9.54
N ALA A 190 13.43 5.99 9.95
CA ALA A 190 12.34 6.93 10.07
C ALA A 190 11.91 7.05 11.54
N ARG A 191 11.29 8.17 11.90
CA ARG A 191 10.72 8.37 13.21
C ARG A 191 9.20 8.49 13.08
N VAL A 192 8.47 7.67 13.83
CA VAL A 192 7.00 7.71 13.91
C VAL A 192 6.65 7.86 15.38
N GLY A 193 6.16 9.03 15.77
CA GLY A 193 6.04 9.41 17.18
C GLY A 193 7.40 9.35 17.90
N SER A 194 7.50 8.48 18.91
CA SER A 194 8.77 8.18 19.61
C SER A 194 9.48 6.92 19.15
N CYS A 195 8.84 6.12 18.28
CA CYS A 195 9.44 4.91 17.79
C CYS A 195 10.37 5.23 16.62
N TRP A 196 11.57 4.65 16.66
CA TRP A 196 12.47 4.63 15.51
C TRP A 196 12.16 3.40 14.65
N VAL A 197 11.72 3.62 13.42
CA VAL A 197 11.40 2.56 12.47
C VAL A 197 12.60 2.33 11.55
N MET A 198 13.18 1.14 11.64
CA MET A 198 14.26 0.64 10.79
C MET A 198 13.65 -0.03 9.57
N LEU A 199 13.90 0.57 8.41
CA LEU A 199 13.47 0.08 7.11
C LEU A 199 14.56 -0.84 6.55
N ALA A 200 14.35 -2.14 6.66
CA ALA A 200 15.34 -3.15 6.30
C ALA A 200 14.68 -4.24 5.44
N ARG A 201 15.42 -4.87 4.52
CA ARG A 201 14.85 -5.96 3.69
C ARG A 201 14.59 -7.24 4.47
N ASP A 202 15.32 -7.43 5.56
CA ASP A 202 15.26 -8.60 6.41
C ASP A 202 15.50 -8.21 7.88
N VAL A 203 15.13 -9.12 8.77
CA VAL A 203 15.17 -8.92 10.22
C VAL A 203 16.61 -8.79 10.73
N PRO A 204 17.56 -9.69 10.37
CA PRO A 204 18.96 -9.55 10.80
C PRO A 204 19.56 -8.18 10.47
N LYS A 205 19.32 -7.67 9.25
CA LYS A 205 19.78 -6.34 8.84
C LYS A 205 19.15 -5.24 9.69
N GLY A 206 17.86 -5.35 10.01
CA GLY A 206 17.16 -4.43 10.90
C GLY A 206 17.76 -4.38 12.30
N ILE A 207 18.09 -5.53 12.89
CA ILE A 207 18.74 -5.61 14.20
C ILE A 207 20.12 -4.93 14.17
N GLU A 208 20.90 -5.18 13.12
CA GLU A 208 22.19 -4.53 12.95
C GLU A 208 22.06 -3.00 12.84
N MET A 209 21.05 -2.52 12.10
CA MET A 209 20.75 -1.09 12.02
C MET A 209 20.39 -0.49 13.39
N ILE A 210 19.63 -1.21 14.23
CA ILE A 210 19.34 -0.77 15.61
C ILE A 210 20.64 -0.62 16.41
N ARG A 211 21.52 -1.64 16.39
CA ARG A 211 22.80 -1.62 17.10
C ARG A 211 23.68 -0.45 16.64
N GLN A 212 23.75 -0.19 15.34
CA GLN A 212 24.50 0.93 14.78
C GLN A 212 23.92 2.27 15.22
N HIS A 213 22.60 2.43 15.15
CA HIS A 213 21.92 3.64 15.59
C HIS A 213 22.14 3.92 17.09
N MET A 214 22.13 2.87 17.92
CA MET A 214 22.43 2.98 19.35
C MET A 214 23.86 3.46 19.61
N LYS A 215 24.87 2.88 18.94
CA LYS A 215 26.27 3.28 19.08
C LYS A 215 26.46 4.77 18.74
N ASN A 216 25.87 5.20 17.63
CA ASN A 216 25.93 6.60 17.20
C ASN A 216 25.25 7.53 18.22
N ARG A 217 24.12 7.12 18.79
CA ARG A 217 23.40 7.95 19.78
C ARG A 217 24.13 8.03 21.12
N ALA A 218 24.74 6.93 21.58
CA ALA A 218 25.57 6.90 22.78
C ALA A 218 26.79 7.83 22.64
N SER A 219 27.34 7.98 21.43
CA SER A 219 28.45 8.90 21.17
C SER A 219 28.06 10.39 21.21
N ILE A 220 26.77 10.71 21.13
CA ILE A 220 26.24 12.07 21.03
C ILE A 220 25.58 12.56 22.34
N THR A 221 25.12 11.65 23.21
CA THR A 221 24.29 11.99 24.37
C THR A 221 24.85 11.37 25.65
N ASP A 222 25.40 12.21 26.55
CA ASP A 222 25.94 11.84 27.88
C ASP A 222 24.87 11.54 28.95
N SER A 223 23.59 11.38 28.55
CA SER A 223 22.47 11.20 29.48
C SER A 223 22.09 9.73 29.66
N ALA A 224 21.73 9.38 30.90
CA ALA A 224 21.26 8.08 31.41
C ALA A 224 20.40 7.23 30.44
N PRO A 225 20.41 5.89 30.58
CA PRO A 225 19.78 4.97 29.63
C PRO A 225 18.26 5.13 29.60
N SER A 226 17.76 6.00 28.72
CA SER A 226 16.35 6.08 28.40
C SER A 226 15.98 4.86 27.55
N THR A 227 15.06 4.03 28.03
CA THR A 227 14.44 2.95 27.25
C THR A 227 14.05 3.47 25.86
N THR A 228 14.68 2.93 24.82
CA THR A 228 14.44 3.38 23.45
C THR A 228 13.72 2.29 22.69
N ARG A 229 12.64 2.66 22.01
CA ARG A 229 11.80 1.74 21.26
C ARG A 229 12.07 1.85 19.77
N TYR A 230 12.14 0.69 19.15
CA TYR A 230 12.38 0.53 17.73
C TYR A 230 11.33 -0.38 17.11
N ALA A 231 11.12 -0.25 15.81
CA ALA A 231 10.41 -1.23 15.01
C ALA A 231 11.25 -1.59 13.79
N ILE A 232 11.23 -2.83 13.37
CA ILE A 232 11.84 -3.27 12.10
C ILE A 232 10.71 -3.55 11.12
N LEU A 233 10.77 -2.93 9.94
CA LEU A 233 9.76 -3.06 8.90
C LEU A 233 10.39 -3.59 7.61
N THR A 234 10.01 -4.80 7.20
CA THR A 234 10.60 -5.53 6.05
C THR A 234 9.69 -5.72 4.83
N LEU A 235 8.60 -4.96 4.75
CA LEU A 235 7.39 -5.20 3.91
C LEU A 235 6.61 -6.45 4.31
N ARG A 236 7.29 -7.59 4.42
CA ARG A 236 6.64 -8.86 4.73
C ARG A 236 6.36 -9.02 6.22
N GLN A 237 7.11 -8.37 7.08
CA GLN A 237 7.01 -8.54 8.51
C GLN A 237 7.20 -7.22 9.26
N ILE A 238 6.66 -7.19 10.48
CA ILE A 238 6.99 -6.20 11.49
C ILE A 238 7.48 -6.89 12.76
N ILE A 239 8.51 -6.31 13.37
CA ILE A 239 8.98 -6.66 14.71
C ILE A 239 9.06 -5.39 15.54
N PHE A 240 8.61 -5.48 16.78
CA PHE A 240 8.77 -4.41 17.75
C PHE A 240 9.93 -4.73 18.69
N CYS A 241 10.82 -3.77 18.92
CA CYS A 241 12.02 -3.95 19.71
C CYS A 241 12.08 -2.93 20.84
N ASN A 242 12.45 -3.40 22.03
CA ASN A 242 12.78 -2.59 23.17
C ASN A 242 14.27 -2.68 23.46
N VAL A 243 14.89 -1.54 23.70
CA VAL A 243 16.28 -1.48 24.11
C VAL A 243 16.34 -0.97 25.54
N CYS A 244 16.80 -1.83 26.44
CA CYS A 244 17.06 -1.54 27.85
C CYS A 244 18.49 -1.95 28.16
N ASP A 245 19.27 -1.04 28.74
CA ASP A 245 20.65 -1.31 29.20
C ASP A 245 21.58 -1.94 28.16
N GLY A 246 21.39 -1.62 26.88
CA GLY A 246 22.21 -2.13 25.77
C GLY A 246 21.72 -3.45 25.17
N GLU A 247 20.80 -4.14 25.83
CA GLU A 247 20.19 -5.38 25.34
C GLU A 247 18.94 -5.10 24.49
N ILE A 248 18.78 -5.86 23.42
CA ILE A 248 17.63 -5.76 22.51
C ILE A 248 16.69 -6.92 22.80
N VAL A 249 15.49 -6.60 23.29
CA VAL A 249 14.39 -7.56 23.42
C VAL A 249 13.37 -7.26 22.32
N TYR A 250 12.85 -8.29 21.65
CA TYR A 250 11.92 -8.11 20.54
C TYR A 250 10.70 -9.02 20.64
N THR A 251 9.61 -8.58 20.01
CA THR A 251 8.38 -9.36 19.85
C THR A 251 8.57 -10.45 18.81
N ARG A 252 7.62 -11.39 18.73
CA ARG A 252 7.55 -12.32 17.61
C ARG A 252 7.41 -11.53 16.29
N PRO A 253 8.06 -11.97 15.19
CA PRO A 253 7.80 -11.43 13.86
C PRO A 253 6.37 -11.69 13.44
N GLU A 254 5.63 -10.62 13.14
CA GLU A 254 4.25 -10.71 12.67
C GLU A 254 4.17 -10.47 11.16
N PRO A 255 3.40 -11.29 10.41
CA PRO A 255 3.26 -11.17 8.97
C PRO A 255 2.45 -9.92 8.61
N LEU A 256 3.03 -9.08 7.75
CA LEU A 256 2.45 -7.83 7.29
C LEU A 256 1.89 -7.96 5.86
N PHE A 257 2.71 -7.87 4.82
CA PHE A 257 2.23 -8.01 3.45
C PHE A 257 2.76 -9.26 2.76
N GLY A 258 1.85 -10.04 2.18
CA GLY A 258 2.18 -11.21 1.39
C GLY A 258 0.97 -11.69 0.58
N ASP A 259 0.90 -12.99 0.32
CA ASP A 259 -0.29 -13.59 -0.31
C ASP A 259 -1.50 -13.63 0.65
N THR A 260 -1.24 -13.62 1.95
CA THR A 260 -2.26 -13.44 2.98
C THR A 260 -2.36 -11.97 3.42
N PRO A 261 -3.55 -11.49 3.80
CA PRO A 261 -3.68 -10.18 4.45
C PRO A 261 -2.83 -10.06 5.71
N PRO A 262 -2.44 -8.84 6.13
CA PRO A 262 -1.83 -8.58 7.42
C PRO A 262 -2.58 -9.22 8.58
N SER A 263 -1.85 -9.79 9.54
CA SER A 263 -2.47 -10.27 10.80
C SER A 263 -2.95 -9.08 11.63
N ASP A 264 -4.00 -9.28 12.45
CA ASP A 264 -4.46 -8.25 13.39
C ASP A 264 -3.32 -7.82 14.34
N SER A 265 -2.47 -8.78 14.74
CA SER A 265 -1.27 -8.52 15.54
C SER A 265 -0.27 -7.61 14.81
N ALA A 266 -0.03 -7.81 13.51
CA ALA A 266 0.85 -6.94 12.72
C ALA A 266 0.32 -5.50 12.66
N ILE A 267 -1.00 -5.34 12.47
CA ILE A 267 -1.66 -4.02 12.49
C ILE A 267 -1.50 -3.38 13.87
N ASP A 268 -1.73 -4.13 14.95
CA ASP A 268 -1.60 -3.63 16.30
C ASP A 268 -0.16 -3.20 16.63
N LEU A 269 0.86 -3.95 16.17
CA LEU A 269 2.26 -3.55 16.32
C LEU A 269 2.59 -2.28 15.53
N LEU A 270 2.08 -2.12 14.29
CA LEU A 270 2.27 -0.91 13.49
C LEU A 270 1.64 0.32 14.16
N LEU A 271 0.39 0.21 14.61
CA LEU A 271 -0.32 1.31 15.27
C LEU A 271 0.33 1.67 16.61
N ARG A 272 0.78 0.67 17.37
CA ARG A 272 1.52 0.94 18.60
C ARG A 272 2.82 1.68 18.33
N ALA A 273 3.51 1.39 17.22
CA ALA A 273 4.71 2.13 16.84
C ALA A 273 4.44 3.64 16.69
N SER A 274 3.25 4.04 16.21
CA SER A 274 2.89 5.46 16.10
C SER A 274 2.36 6.09 17.38
N ASP A 275 1.74 5.30 18.27
CA ASP A 275 1.10 5.79 19.50
C ASP A 275 2.07 6.09 20.66
N LEU A 276 3.30 5.56 20.61
CA LEU A 276 4.20 5.49 21.77
C LEU A 276 4.66 6.81 22.39
N HIS A 277 4.32 7.96 21.84
CA HIS A 277 4.46 9.29 22.48
C HIS A 277 3.67 10.35 21.71
N GLN A 278 2.42 10.09 21.31
CA GLN A 278 1.58 11.27 21.10
C GLN A 278 1.47 11.94 22.48
N ALA A 279 2.14 13.09 22.66
CA ALA A 279 1.86 13.99 23.77
C ALA A 279 0.34 14.04 23.88
N GLU A 280 -0.22 13.90 25.09
CA GLU A 280 -1.67 13.92 25.27
C GLU A 280 -2.22 15.04 24.39
N PRO A 281 -3.06 14.71 23.39
CA PRO A 281 -3.54 15.69 22.44
C PRO A 281 -4.04 16.86 23.26
N THR A 282 -3.52 18.06 23.01
CA THR A 282 -3.89 19.25 23.77
C THR A 282 -5.41 19.32 23.74
N SER A 283 -6.03 19.01 24.88
CA SER A 283 -7.47 18.81 24.92
C SER A 283 -8.11 20.11 24.48
N CYS A 284 -8.81 20.06 23.34
CA CYS A 284 -9.48 21.23 22.82
C CYS A 284 -10.88 21.29 23.44
N ARG A 285 -11.53 22.45 23.35
CA ARG A 285 -12.88 22.62 23.93
C ARG A 285 -13.90 21.61 23.39
N LEU A 286 -13.66 21.05 22.21
CA LEU A 286 -14.53 20.04 21.60
C LEU A 286 -14.48 18.70 22.35
N ASN A 287 -13.37 18.36 23.02
CA ASN A 287 -13.25 17.11 23.77
C ASN A 287 -14.20 17.04 24.98
N TYR A 288 -14.72 18.19 25.46
CA TYR A 288 -15.70 18.25 26.55
C TYR A 288 -17.15 18.07 26.08
N LEU A 289 -17.39 18.06 24.77
CA LEU A 289 -18.73 17.83 24.23
C LEU A 289 -19.04 16.32 24.22
N PRO A 290 -20.32 15.91 24.30
CA PRO A 290 -20.71 14.52 24.09
C PRO A 290 -20.20 14.01 22.74
N VAL A 291 -19.83 12.73 22.68
CA VAL A 291 -19.19 12.12 21.50
C VAL A 291 -20.05 12.23 20.23
N GLU A 292 -21.38 12.24 20.38
CA GLU A 292 -22.33 12.43 19.29
C GLU A 292 -22.29 13.85 18.72
N ILE A 293 -22.04 14.84 19.57
CA ILE A 293 -21.87 16.24 19.15
C ILE A 293 -20.52 16.41 18.46
N GLN A 294 -19.46 15.80 19.00
CA GLN A 294 -18.16 15.75 18.35
C GLN A 294 -18.26 15.17 16.93
N ASP A 295 -18.90 13.99 16.78
CA ASP A 295 -19.08 13.33 15.48
C ASP A 295 -19.84 14.23 14.49
N ARG A 296 -20.90 14.91 14.94
CA ARG A 296 -21.65 15.85 14.10
C ARG A 296 -20.80 17.01 13.62
N ILE A 297 -19.98 17.60 14.49
CA ILE A 297 -19.09 18.72 14.16
C ILE A 297 -18.07 18.28 13.10
N ILE A 298 -17.40 17.14 13.33
CA ILE A 298 -16.37 16.63 12.42
C ILE A 298 -16.96 16.33 11.04
N ARG A 299 -18.15 15.71 10.98
CA ARG A 299 -18.85 15.44 9.72
C ARG A 299 -19.24 16.72 8.98
N GLN A 300 -19.64 17.77 9.67
CA GLN A 300 -19.94 19.06 9.05
C GLN A 300 -18.69 19.78 8.55
N ALA A 301 -17.55 19.58 9.22
CA ALA A 301 -16.26 20.18 8.85
C ALA A 301 -15.56 19.43 7.69
N SER A 302 -16.09 18.29 7.25
CA SER A 302 -15.43 17.40 6.29
C SER A 302 -16.29 17.17 5.05
N ALA A 303 -15.65 17.02 3.89
CA ALA A 303 -16.34 16.79 2.63
C ALA A 303 -16.89 15.36 2.46
N SER A 304 -16.42 14.40 3.27
CA SER A 304 -16.87 13.01 3.26
C SER A 304 -16.75 12.35 4.64
N SER A 305 -17.39 11.19 4.79
CA SER A 305 -17.25 10.33 5.97
C SER A 305 -15.81 9.82 6.19
N VAL A 306 -15.03 9.61 5.11
CA VAL A 306 -13.63 9.14 5.20
C VAL A 306 -12.71 10.29 5.64
N ALA A 307 -12.91 11.49 5.11
CA ALA A 307 -12.22 12.70 5.55
C ALA A 307 -12.55 13.03 7.02
N ALA A 308 -13.81 12.89 7.41
CA ALA A 308 -14.24 13.05 8.81
C ALA A 308 -13.52 12.06 9.74
N ALA A 309 -13.37 10.81 9.34
CA ALA A 309 -12.65 9.81 10.14
C ALA A 309 -11.17 10.18 10.35
N LYS A 310 -10.48 10.68 9.30
CA LYS A 310 -9.11 11.19 9.43
C LYS A 310 -9.04 12.35 10.42
N LEU A 311 -9.90 13.35 10.25
CA LEU A 311 -9.95 14.53 11.12
C LEU A 311 -10.27 14.17 12.58
N GLY A 312 -11.16 13.21 12.81
CA GLY A 312 -11.48 12.72 14.14
C GLY A 312 -10.30 12.02 14.84
N ILE A 313 -9.40 11.38 14.09
CA ILE A 313 -8.17 10.82 14.66
C ILE A 313 -7.16 11.92 14.96
N GLU A 314 -6.97 12.87 14.05
CA GLU A 314 -6.05 14.00 14.23
C GLU A 314 -6.41 14.86 15.45
N LEU A 315 -7.72 15.08 15.69
CA LEU A 315 -8.22 15.87 16.81
C LEU A 315 -8.58 15.04 18.05
N VAL A 316 -8.51 13.70 17.95
CA VAL A 316 -8.93 12.78 19.01
C VAL A 316 -10.38 13.04 19.45
N LEU A 317 -11.27 13.13 18.46
CA LEU A 317 -12.68 13.42 18.61
C LEU A 317 -13.55 12.34 17.96
N GLY A 318 -14.76 12.19 18.49
CA GLY A 318 -15.78 11.30 17.95
C GLY A 318 -15.55 9.81 18.25
N PRO A 319 -16.44 8.95 17.77
CA PRO A 319 -16.35 7.50 17.96
C PRO A 319 -15.41 6.85 16.93
N PRO A 320 -15.00 5.59 17.14
CA PRO A 320 -14.34 4.80 16.10
C PRO A 320 -15.16 4.74 14.81
N PHE A 321 -14.48 4.89 13.67
CA PHE A 321 -15.13 4.93 12.37
C PHE A 321 -15.74 3.57 12.01
N SER A 322 -17.03 3.56 11.68
CA SER A 322 -17.78 2.34 11.42
C SER A 322 -17.65 1.81 9.98
N TRP A 323 -16.96 2.53 9.09
CA TRP A 323 -16.94 2.24 7.64
C TRP A 323 -18.35 2.14 7.02
N THR A 324 -19.29 2.92 7.57
CA THR A 324 -20.66 3.01 7.09
C THR A 324 -21.13 4.45 7.05
N GLU A 325 -21.97 4.75 6.06
CA GLU A 325 -22.67 6.03 5.95
C GLU A 325 -24.18 5.77 5.96
N GLY A 326 -24.82 6.08 7.09
CA GLY A 326 -26.17 5.63 7.38
C GLY A 326 -26.22 4.10 7.44
N ARG A 327 -26.97 3.47 6.52
CA ARG A 327 -27.08 2.00 6.41
C ARG A 327 -26.22 1.39 5.30
N ARG A 328 -25.40 2.19 4.63
CA ARG A 328 -24.62 1.78 3.46
C ARG A 328 -23.15 1.59 3.85
N LYS A 329 -22.52 0.54 3.31
CA LYS A 329 -21.10 0.28 3.57
C LYS A 329 -20.24 1.17 2.69
N ILE A 330 -19.14 1.67 3.25
CA ILE A 330 -18.06 2.29 2.50
C ILE A 330 -17.06 1.19 2.16
N ARG A 331 -16.77 1.01 0.88
CA ARG A 331 -15.86 -0.03 0.39
C ARG A 331 -14.71 0.58 -0.38
N LEU A 332 -13.62 -0.17 -0.47
CA LEU A 332 -12.56 0.07 -1.45
C LEU A 332 -13.16 -0.04 -2.86
N GLU A 333 -13.06 1.04 -3.64
CA GLU A 333 -13.39 1.07 -5.06
C GLU A 333 -12.12 0.71 -5.84
N GLU A 334 -12.09 -0.47 -6.43
CA GLU A 334 -10.92 -0.95 -7.17
C GLU A 334 -10.87 -0.44 -8.62
N VAL A 335 -11.99 0.06 -9.15
CA VAL A 335 -12.16 0.39 -10.57
C VAL A 335 -12.52 1.86 -10.72
N LEU A 336 -11.74 2.56 -11.53
CA LEU A 336 -12.02 3.91 -11.97
C LEU A 336 -13.18 3.90 -12.97
N ARG A 337 -14.29 4.54 -12.59
CA ARG A 337 -15.53 4.64 -13.38
C ARG A 337 -15.91 6.09 -13.63
N HIS A 338 -16.72 6.31 -14.67
CA HIS A 338 -17.41 7.58 -14.86
C HIS A 338 -18.28 7.91 -13.65
N ARG A 339 -18.39 9.19 -13.37
CA ARG A 339 -19.20 9.73 -12.29
C ARG A 339 -20.31 10.60 -12.85
N THR A 340 -21.43 10.58 -12.14
CA THR A 340 -22.58 11.44 -12.36
C THR A 340 -22.87 12.21 -11.08
N GLU A 341 -23.70 13.24 -11.14
CA GLU A 341 -24.12 13.98 -9.93
C GLU A 341 -24.78 13.10 -8.86
N ALA A 342 -25.40 11.99 -9.28
CA ALA A 342 -26.00 11.01 -8.37
C ALA A 342 -24.99 10.01 -7.77
N SER A 343 -23.73 10.02 -8.22
CA SER A 343 -22.70 9.11 -7.71
C SER A 343 -22.30 9.51 -6.30
N PRO A 344 -22.24 8.57 -5.35
CA PRO A 344 -21.71 8.85 -4.01
C PRO A 344 -20.31 9.45 -4.07
N VAL A 345 -20.00 10.31 -3.11
CA VAL A 345 -18.65 10.87 -2.92
C VAL A 345 -17.65 9.73 -2.84
N GLU A 346 -16.51 9.92 -3.52
CA GLU A 346 -15.44 8.95 -3.56
C GLU A 346 -14.15 9.58 -3.05
N SER A 347 -13.65 9.05 -1.94
CA SER A 347 -12.54 9.61 -1.19
C SER A 347 -11.26 8.88 -1.56
N GLN A 348 -10.37 9.57 -2.24
CA GLN A 348 -9.09 9.04 -2.71
C GLN A 348 -7.97 9.43 -1.75
N ILE A 349 -7.08 8.49 -1.42
CA ILE A 349 -5.89 8.77 -0.63
C ILE A 349 -4.73 9.12 -1.55
N PHE A 350 -4.01 10.19 -1.21
CA PHE A 350 -2.84 10.69 -1.95
C PHE A 350 -1.62 10.74 -1.03
N PHE A 351 -0.49 10.29 -1.55
CA PHE A 351 0.83 10.40 -0.92
C PHE A 351 1.68 11.39 -1.71
N ASN A 352 2.20 12.44 -1.06
CA ASN A 352 2.98 13.49 -1.72
C ASN A 352 2.30 14.05 -2.99
N GLY A 353 0.97 14.23 -2.96
CA GLY A 353 0.21 14.72 -4.10
C GLY A 353 -0.02 13.71 -5.24
N VAL A 354 0.40 12.45 -5.07
CA VAL A 354 0.19 11.37 -6.05
C VAL A 354 -0.84 10.36 -5.53
N MET A 355 -1.76 9.94 -6.40
CA MET A 355 -2.82 8.99 -6.03
C MET A 355 -2.23 7.63 -5.61
N SER A 356 -2.62 7.16 -4.42
CA SER A 356 -2.05 5.98 -3.76
C SER A 356 -2.56 4.62 -4.26
N GLY A 357 -3.56 4.63 -5.13
CA GLY A 357 -4.36 3.45 -5.51
C GLY A 357 -5.57 3.21 -4.62
N LEU A 358 -5.66 3.85 -3.45
CA LEU A 358 -6.78 3.68 -2.53
C LEU A 358 -7.88 4.71 -2.81
N SER A 359 -9.07 4.19 -3.07
CA SER A 359 -10.29 4.98 -3.27
C SER A 359 -11.42 4.35 -2.50
N TYR A 360 -12.20 5.15 -1.78
CA TYR A 360 -13.29 4.67 -0.95
C TYR A 360 -14.60 5.27 -1.38
N LYS A 361 -15.60 4.43 -1.61
CA LYS A 361 -16.91 4.87 -2.07
C LYS A 361 -18.01 4.18 -1.28
N CYS A 362 -19.04 4.95 -0.93
CA CYS A 362 -20.26 4.40 -0.37
C CYS A 362 -20.98 3.57 -1.42
N GLU A 363 -21.51 2.41 -1.04
CA GLU A 363 -22.38 1.62 -1.91
C GLU A 363 -23.53 2.48 -2.44
N ALA A 364 -23.86 2.33 -3.73
CA ALA A 364 -25.06 2.93 -4.27
C ALA A 364 -26.27 2.38 -3.50
N ALA A 365 -27.27 3.22 -3.23
CA ALA A 365 -28.54 2.72 -2.71
C ALA A 365 -29.08 1.68 -3.74
N PRO A 366 -29.61 0.53 -3.29
CA PRO A 366 -30.32 -0.35 -4.20
C PRO A 366 -31.41 0.49 -4.84
N MET A 367 -31.45 0.55 -6.18
CA MET A 367 -32.49 1.26 -6.91
C MET A 367 -33.85 0.66 -6.53
N ARG A 368 -34.51 1.25 -5.54
CA ARG A 368 -35.93 1.00 -5.30
C ARG A 368 -36.67 1.82 -6.36
N PHE A 369 -37.46 1.11 -7.15
CA PHE A 369 -38.38 1.59 -8.20
C PHE A 369 -37.74 1.97 -9.55
N LYS A 370 -37.62 0.98 -10.44
CA LYS A 370 -38.09 1.23 -11.81
C LYS A 370 -39.62 1.35 -11.71
N VAL A 371 -40.14 2.58 -11.75
CA VAL A 371 -41.54 2.77 -12.11
C VAL A 371 -41.65 2.28 -13.54
N ASP A 372 -42.42 1.21 -13.74
CA ASP A 372 -42.77 0.76 -15.07
C ASP A 372 -43.68 1.83 -15.70
N MET A 373 -43.09 2.68 -16.55
CA MET A 373 -43.78 3.74 -17.27
C MET A 373 -44.79 3.16 -18.29
N SER A 374 -44.87 1.83 -18.46
CA SER A 374 -45.92 1.18 -19.25
C SER A 374 -47.32 1.30 -18.65
N SER A 375 -47.43 1.74 -17.40
CA SER A 375 -48.70 1.89 -16.66
C SER A 375 -49.28 3.30 -16.66
N LEU A 376 -48.65 4.27 -17.34
CA LEU A 376 -49.25 5.60 -17.52
C LEU A 376 -50.40 5.52 -18.54
N PRO A 377 -51.61 6.02 -18.21
CA PRO A 377 -52.73 6.02 -19.15
C PRO A 377 -52.38 6.88 -20.37
N THR A 378 -52.49 6.29 -21.56
CA THR A 378 -52.32 6.98 -22.84
C THR A 378 -53.30 8.14 -22.94
N LEU A 379 -52.77 9.34 -23.23
CA LEU A 379 -53.57 10.54 -23.51
C LEU A 379 -54.57 10.26 -24.66
N PRO A 380 -55.84 10.70 -24.54
CA PRO A 380 -56.82 10.55 -25.62
C PRO A 380 -56.37 11.37 -26.84
N ARG A 381 -56.43 10.76 -28.02
CA ARG A 381 -56.14 11.45 -29.30
C ARG A 381 -57.18 12.56 -29.53
N PRO A 382 -56.77 13.74 -30.03
CA PRO A 382 -57.70 14.78 -30.42
C PRO A 382 -58.52 14.32 -31.63
N VAL A 383 -59.84 14.52 -31.56
CA VAL A 383 -60.74 14.33 -32.70
C VAL A 383 -60.57 15.52 -33.65
N PRO A 384 -60.31 15.31 -34.95
CA PRO A 384 -60.27 16.40 -35.90
C PRO A 384 -61.68 16.98 -36.08
N SER A 385 -61.77 18.31 -36.00
CA SER A 385 -62.98 19.09 -36.28
C SER A 385 -62.95 19.60 -37.73
N PRO A 386 -64.11 20.03 -38.25
CA PRO A 386 -64.88 19.39 -39.32
C PRO A 386 -64.23 19.37 -40.71
#